data_AF-A0A9P4LF00-F1
#
_entry.id   AF-A0A9P4LF00-F1
#
_cell.length_a   1.000
_cell.length_b   1.000
_cell.length_c   1.000
_cell.angle_alpha   90.00
_cell.angle_beta   90.00
_cell.angle_gamma   90.00
#
_symmetry.space_group_name_H-M   'P 1'
#
loop_
_entity.id
_entity.type
_entity.pdbx_description
1 polymer ?
#
loop_
_entity_poly.entity_id
_entity_poly.type
_entity_poly.pdbx_seq_one_letter_code
_entity_poly.pdbx_strand_id
1 'polypeptide(L)' 'MYQRALEGKEKTWGREHTSTLDTVNNLGTLYKALGRMEEAEQMYQRALEGYEKTW' A
#
# COMPACT_ATOMS: atom_id res chain seq x y z
N MET A 1 11.62 -0.29 -5.90
CA MET A 1 11.91 0.38 -4.61
C MET A 1 10.75 0.24 -3.62
N TYR A 2 9.52 0.62 -4.00
CA TYR A 2 8.37 0.57 -3.09
C TYR A 2 7.99 -0.83 -2.58
N GLN A 3 8.09 -1.88 -3.40
CA GLN A 3 7.83 -3.26 -2.94
C GLN A 3 8.79 -3.70 -1.82
N ARG A 4 10.08 -3.41 -1.97
CA ARG A 4 11.10 -3.74 -0.94
C ARG A 4 10.93 -2.90 0.33
N ALA A 5 10.49 -1.65 0.20
CA ALA A 5 10.14 -0.81 1.35
C ALA A 5 8.88 -1.32 2.06
N LEU A 6 7.89 -1.79 1.30
CA LEU A 6 6.66 -2.37 1.84
C LEU A 6 6.96 -3.63 2.66
N GLU A 7 7.76 -4.54 2.12
CA GLU A 7 8.14 -5.79 2.82
C GLU A 7 8.89 -5.52 4.13
N GLY A 8 9.80 -4.54 4.14
CA GLY A 8 10.50 -4.10 5.36
C GLY A 8 9.56 -3.48 6.39
N LYS A 9 8.61 -2.65 5.97
CA LYS A 9 7.62 -2.03 6.86
C LYS A 9 6.61 -3.04 7.39
N GLU A 10 6.12 -3.97 6.57
CA GLU A 10 5.24 -5.05 7.01
C GLU A 10 5.91 -5.93 8.08
N LYS A 11 7.20 -6.23 7.92
CA LYS A 11 7.97 -7.03 8.89
C LYS A 11 8.22 -6.29 10.20
N THR A 12 8.42 -4.97 10.14
CA THR A 12 8.83 -4.18 11.32
C THR A 12 7.63 -3.64 12.09
N TRP A 13 6.61 -3.17 11.37
CA TRP A 13 5.47 -2.43 11.93
C TRP A 13 4.14 -3.15 11.74
N GLY A 14 4.09 -4.19 10.90
CA GLY A 14 2.85 -4.90 10.58
C GLY A 14 2.13 -4.31 9.37
N ARG A 15 1.16 -5.09 8.87
CA ARG A 15 0.43 -4.80 7.62
C ARG A 15 -0.57 -3.64 7.76
N GLU A 16 -1.02 -3.37 8.97
CA GLU A 16 -2.06 -2.37 9.28
C GLU A 16 -1.46 -1.06 9.78
N HIS A 17 -0.16 -1.01 10.07
CA HIS A 17 0.47 0.22 10.53
C HIS A 17 0.37 1.31 9.46
N THR A 18 0.01 2.54 9.87
CA THR A 18 -0.27 3.68 8.98
C THR A 18 0.80 3.88 7.93
N SER A 19 2.09 3.84 8.30
CA SER A 19 3.17 4.03 7.34
C SER A 19 3.40 2.86 6.37
N THR A 20 2.95 1.65 6.72
CA THR A 20 2.89 0.51 5.81
C THR A 20 1.79 0.76 4.77
N LEU A 21 0.60 1.19 5.23
CA LEU A 21 -0.54 1.56 4.37
C LEU A 21 -0.21 2.72 3.42
N ASP A 22 0.51 3.75 3.89
CA ASP A 22 1.00 4.85 3.04
C ASP A 22 1.87 4.31 1.89
N THR A 23 2.65 3.26 2.15
CA THR A 23 3.54 2.66 1.14
C THR A 23 2.75 1.85 0.13
N VAL A 24 1.68 1.18 0.55
CA VAL A 24 0.73 0.51 -0.34
C VAL A 24 0.01 1.53 -1.21
N ASN A 25 -0.47 2.64 -0.65
CA ASN A 25 -1.11 3.72 -1.40
C ASN A 25 -0.18 4.33 -2.46
N ASN A 26 1.10 4.52 -2.12
CA ASN A 26 2.11 5.00 -3.06
C ASN A 26 2.41 3.99 -4.19
N LEU A 27 2.32 2.68 -3.92
CA LEU A 27 2.35 1.65 -4.98
C LEU A 27 1.16 1.77 -5.92
N GLY A 28 -0.03 2.04 -5.38
CA GLY A 28 -1.22 2.32 -6.20
C GLY A 28 -1.02 3.51 -7.13
N THR A 29 -0.42 4.59 -6.62
CA THR A 29 -0.09 5.77 -7.44
C THR A 29 0.91 5.45 -8.53
N LEU A 30 1.95 4.66 -8.22
CA LEU A 30 2.93 4.24 -9.22
C LEU A 30 2.30 3.39 -10.32
N TYR A 31 1.46 2.40 -9.97
CA TYR A 31 0.80 1.55 -10.96
C TYR A 31 -0.16 2.33 -11.84
N LYS A 32 -0.88 3.30 -11.28
CA LYS A 32 -1.71 4.23 -12.05
C LYS A 32 -0.87 5.01 -13.06
N ALA A 33 0.30 5.51 -12.66
CA ALA A 33 1.22 6.22 -13.57
C ALA A 33 1.79 5.33 -14.68
N LEU A 34 1.90 4.02 -14.43
CA LEU A 34 2.30 3.01 -15.43
C LEU A 34 1.13 2.53 -16.32
N GLY A 35 -0.08 3.06 -16.14
CA GLY A 35 -1.28 2.64 -16.88
C GLY A 35 -1.88 1.31 -16.39
N ARG A 36 -1.38 0.76 -15.28
CA ARG A 36 -1.80 -0.52 -14.70
C ARG A 36 -2.93 -0.27 -13.70
N MET A 37 -4.11 0.05 -14.23
CA MET A 37 -5.28 0.45 -13.42
C MET A 37 -5.72 -0.62 -12.42
N GLU A 38 -5.76 -1.89 -12.83
CA GLU A 38 -6.21 -2.99 -11.97
C GLU A 38 -5.31 -3.17 -10.74
N GLU A 39 -3.98 -3.12 -10.93
CA GLU A 39 -3.03 -3.21 -9.83
C GLU A 39 -3.02 -1.95 -8.97
N ALA A 40 -3.29 -0.79 -9.56
CA ALA A 40 -3.46 0.43 -8.80
C ALA A 40 -4.66 0.33 -7.85
N GLU A 41 -5.80 -0.14 -8.36
CA GLU A 41 -7.03 -0.33 -7.59
C GLU A 41 -6.82 -1.33 -6.44
N GLN A 42 -6.18 -2.47 -6.70
CA GLN A 42 -5.86 -3.45 -5.66
C GLN A 42 -5.01 -2.85 -4.52
N MET A 43 -4.02 -2.01 -4.86
CA MET A 43 -3.21 -1.34 -3.85
C MET A 43 -4.03 -0.30 -3.05
N TYR A 44 -4.88 0.47 -3.72
CA TYR A 44 -5.73 1.44 -3.02
C TYR A 44 -6.76 0.79 -2.11
N GLN A 45 -7.43 -0.28 -2.57
CA GLN A 45 -8.36 -1.05 -1.74
C GLN A 45 -7.68 -1.61 -0.50
N ARG A 46 -6.50 -2.21 -0.68
CA ARG A 46 -5.72 -2.74 0.44
C ARG A 46 -5.33 -1.66 1.45
N ALA A 47 -4.94 -0.47 0.99
CA ALA A 47 -4.63 0.65 1.86
C ALA A 47 -5.88 1.12 2.62
N LEU A 48 -7.02 1.24 1.92
CA LEU A 48 -8.30 1.66 2.47
C LEU A 48 -8.79 0.70 3.57
N GLU A 49 -8.81 -0.61 3.31
CA GLU A 49 -9.19 -1.63 4.31
C GLU A 49 -8.32 -1.57 5.57
N GLY A 50 -7.03 -1.27 5.41
CA GLY A 50 -6.13 -1.11 6.55
C GLY A 50 -6.40 0.17 7.34
N TYR A 51 -6.73 1.27 6.67
CA TYR A 51 -7.13 2.50 7.37
C TYR A 51 -8.45 2.28 8.11
N GLU A 52 -9.45 1.63 7.49
CA GLU A 52 -10.73 1.35 8.15
C GLU A 52 -10.60 0.49 9.40
N LYS A 53 -9.61 -0.41 9.47
CA LYS A 53 -9.35 -1.25 10.66
C LYS A 53 -8.53 -0.57 11.76
N THR A 54 -7.85 0.53 11.44
CA THR A 54 -7.05 1.28 12.41
C THR A 54 -7.84 2.39 13.12
N TRP A 55 -9.09 2.59 12.72
CA TRP A 55 -10.10 3.41 13.39
C TRP A 55 -11.06 2.55 14.22
#